data_AF-A0A9D4BSM0-F1
#
_entry.id   AF-A0A9D4BSM0-F1
#
_cell.length_a   1.000
_cell.length_b   1.000
_cell.length_c   1.000
_cell.angle_alpha   90.00
_cell.angle_beta   90.00
_cell.angle_gamma   90.00
#
_symmetry.space_group_name_H-M   'P 1'
#
loop_
_entity.id
_entity.type
_entity.pdbx_description
1 polymer ?
#
loop_
_entity_poly.entity_id
_entity_poly.type
_entity_poly.pdbx_seq_one_letter_code
_entity_poly.pdbx_strand_id
1 'polypeptide(L)' 'MDGLYVAAKPLCSEHGYFEIEIDDNGLNSEIGIGLVPYTYPLGAMPGWEAFSVGYRADDGE' A
#
# COMPACT_ATOMS: atom_id res chain seq x y z
N MET A 1 -6.22 -13.48 -5.19
CA MET A 1 -6.20 -12.35 -6.12
C MET A 1 -6.11 -11.15 -5.23
N ASP A 2 -4.96 -10.50 -5.27
CA ASP A 2 -4.62 -9.53 -4.25
C ASP A 2 -5.30 -8.22 -4.64
N GLY A 3 -6.06 -7.65 -3.71
CA GLY A 3 -6.79 -6.41 -3.95
C GLY A 3 -5.88 -5.21 -3.70
N LEU A 4 -5.84 -4.27 -4.64
CA LEU A 4 -5.20 -2.97 -4.43
C LEU A 4 -6.25 -1.86 -4.29
N TYR A 5 -6.06 -1.01 -3.29
CA TYR A 5 -6.76 0.25 -3.14
C TYR A 5 -5.78 1.42 -3.25
N VAL A 6 -6.09 2.40 -4.09
CA VAL A 6 -5.34 3.66 -4.22
C VAL A 6 -6.25 4.81 -3.80
N ALA A 7 -5.79 5.62 -2.86
CA ALA A 7 -6.55 6.78 -2.38
C ALA A 7 -6.83 7.78 -3.50
N ALA A 8 -8.02 8.39 -3.49
CA ALA A 8 -8.46 9.31 -4.54
C ALA A 8 -7.66 10.63 -4.63
N LYS A 9 -6.87 10.97 -3.59
CA LYS A 9 -6.05 12.17 -3.54
C LYS A 9 -4.61 11.82 -3.18
N PRO A 10 -3.61 12.43 -3.82
CA PRO A 10 -2.21 12.24 -3.45
C PRO A 10 -1.92 12.94 -2.11
N LEU A 11 -0.82 12.52 -1.48
CA LEU A 11 -0.24 13.29 -0.37
C LEU A 11 0.29 14.64 -0.87
N CYS A 12 0.31 15.63 0.01
CA CYS A 12 0.89 16.95 -0.23
C CYS A 12 1.66 17.41 1.01
N SER A 13 2.36 18.54 0.93
CA SER A 13 3.18 19.03 2.06
C SER A 13 2.37 19.29 3.33
N GLU A 14 1.09 19.67 3.19
CA GLU A 14 0.16 19.90 4.30
C GLU A 14 -0.45 18.59 4.84
N HIS A 15 -0.50 17.54 4.02
CA HIS A 15 -1.09 16.23 4.34
C HIS A 15 -0.12 15.14 3.90
N GLY A 16 1.06 15.12 4.52
CA GLY A 16 2.18 14.22 4.17
C GLY A 16 2.16 12.88 4.91
N TYR A 17 1.09 12.58 5.65
CA TYR A 17 1.00 11.46 6.56
C TYR A 17 -0.36 10.78 6.48
N PHE A 18 -0.37 9.46 6.66
CA PHE A 18 -1.57 8.63 6.77
C PHE A 18 -1.28 7.43 7.68
N GLU A 19 -2.33 6.85 8.24
CA GLU A 19 -2.27 5.66 9.07
C GLU A 19 -3.25 4.61 8.56
N ILE A 20 -2.92 3.34 8.83
CA ILE A 20 -3.78 2.19 8.56
C ILE A 20 -3.76 1.33 9.83
N GLU A 21 -4.95 1.03 10.35
CA GLU A 21 -5.15 0.02 11.40
C GLU A 21 -5.59 -1.29 10.74
N ILE A 22 -4.93 -2.39 11.11
CA ILE A 22 -5.26 -3.73 10.60
C ILE A 22 -6.16 -4.39 11.64
N ASP A 23 -7.46 -4.45 11.36
CA ASP A 23 -8.45 -5.12 12.22
C ASP A 23 -8.32 -6.65 12.18
N ASP A 24 -8.02 -7.20 10.99
CA ASP A 24 -7.85 -8.63 10.71
C ASP A 24 -6.74 -8.80 9.65
N ASN A 25 -5.72 -9.61 9.96
CA ASN A 25 -4.60 -9.88 9.07
C ASN A 25 -4.89 -10.99 8.04
N GLY A 26 -6.05 -11.66 8.16
CA GLY A 26 -6.42 -12.78 7.32
C GLY A 26 -5.48 -13.97 7.47
N LEU A 27 -5.48 -14.86 6.46
CA LEU A 27 -4.77 -16.15 6.54
C LEU A 27 -3.24 -16.03 6.47
N ASN A 28 -2.72 -15.10 5.66
CA ASN A 28 -1.29 -15.02 5.36
C ASN A 28 -0.63 -13.70 5.81
N SER A 29 -1.39 -12.73 6.34
CA SER A 29 -0.88 -11.38 6.64
C SER A 29 -0.24 -10.65 5.46
N GLU A 30 -0.59 -11.02 4.21
CA GLU A 30 -0.10 -10.41 2.97
C GLU A 30 -0.75 -9.02 2.74
N ILE A 31 -0.46 -8.09 3.64
CA ILE A 31 -0.94 -6.71 3.60
C ILE A 31 0.25 -5.80 3.28
N GLY A 32 0.16 -5.08 2.17
CA GLY A 32 1.15 -4.11 1.72
C GLY A 32 0.63 -2.69 1.87
N ILE A 33 1.40 -1.83 2.52
CA ILE A 33 1.04 -0.43 2.81
C ILE A 33 2.10 0.47 2.20
N GLY A 34 1.73 1.49 1.41
CA GLY A 34 2.75 2.32 0.81
C GLY A 34 2.26 3.45 -0.09
N LEU A 35 3.20 3.98 -0.89
CA LEU A 35 2.98 5.05 -1.85
C LEU A 35 3.16 4.51 -3.27
N VAL A 36 2.17 4.79 -4.12
CA VAL A 36 2.14 4.35 -5.51
C VAL A 36 1.69 5.50 -6.43
N PRO A 37 2.04 5.48 -7.72
CA PRO A 37 1.42 6.34 -8.72
C PRO A 37 -0.09 6.09 -8.86
N TYR A 38 -0.84 7.08 -9.33
CA TYR A 38 -2.29 6.95 -9.53
C TYR A 38 -2.68 5.83 -10.51
N THR A 39 -1.81 5.52 -11.47
CA THR A 39 -2.01 4.49 -12.50
C THR A 39 -1.31 3.16 -12.17
N TYR A 40 -1.08 2.87 -10.89
CA TYR A 40 -0.38 1.66 -10.47
C TYR A 40 -1.17 0.39 -10.84
N PRO A 41 -0.51 -0.71 -11.23
CA PRO A 41 -1.19 -1.95 -11.61
C PRO A 41 -2.02 -2.50 -10.44
N LEU A 42 -3.30 -2.80 -10.70
CA LEU A 42 -4.22 -3.29 -9.66
C LEU A 42 -3.91 -4.71 -9.15
N GLY A 43 -2.98 -5.42 -9.78
CA GLY A 43 -2.54 -6.76 -9.39
C GLY A 43 -1.15 -6.81 -8.75
N ALA A 44 -0.60 -5.67 -8.32
CA ALA A 44 0.69 -5.57 -7.66
C ALA A 44 0.58 -4.88 -6.30
N MET A 45 1.32 -5.36 -5.30
CA MET A 45 1.42 -4.68 -4.00
C MET A 45 2.29 -3.43 -4.10
N PRO A 46 2.10 -2.42 -3.23
CA PRO A 46 3.04 -1.30 -3.11
C PRO A 46 4.47 -1.79 -2.88
N GLY A 47 5.44 -1.25 -3.62
CA GLY A 47 6.86 -1.62 -3.53
C GLY A 47 7.33 -2.67 -4.56
N TRP A 48 6.42 -3.36 -5.25
CA TRP A 48 6.79 -4.38 -6.25
C TRP A 48 7.22 -3.79 -7.60
N GLU A 49 6.56 -2.73 -8.03
CA GLU A 49 6.79 -2.12 -9.34
C GLU A 49 7.47 -0.75 -9.22
N ALA A 50 8.05 -0.28 -10.31
CA ALA A 50 8.78 0.97 -10.36
C ALA A 50 7.95 2.17 -9.86
N PHE A 51 8.66 3.14 -9.27
CA PHE A 51 8.08 4.37 -8.71
C PHE A 51 7.12 4.17 -7.53
N SER A 52 7.20 3.01 -6.86
CA SER A 52 6.49 2.73 -5.62
C SER A 52 7.43 2.40 -4.47
N VAL A 53 6.94 2.61 -3.25
CA VAL A 53 7.57 2.15 -2.01
C VAL A 53 6.47 1.57 -1.13
N GLY A 54 6.76 0.46 -0.47
CA GLY A 54 5.79 -0.23 0.37
C GLY A 54 6.47 -0.90 1.56
N TYR A 55 5.67 -1.07 2.60
CA TYR A 55 5.92 -1.89 3.77
C TYR A 55 5.05 -3.13 3.69
N ARG A 56 5.59 -4.30 4.02
CA ARG A 56 4.88 -5.58 4.01
C ARG A 56 4.72 -6.11 5.43
N ALA A 57 3.48 -6.35 5.83
CA ALA A 57 3.15 -6.66 7.23
C ALA A 57 3.50 -8.09 7.67
N ASP A 58 3.68 -9.02 6.72
CA ASP A 58 4.03 -10.42 6.98
C ASP A 58 5.50 -10.62 7.38
N ASP A 59 6.42 -9.82 6.84
CA ASP A 59 7.86 -9.93 7.13
C ASP A 59 8.50 -8.66 7.67
N GLY A 60 7.78 -7.54 7.65
CA GLY A 60 8.22 -6.29 8.25
C GLY A 60 9.25 -5.51 7.43
N GLU A 61 9.39 -5.84 6.14
CA GLU A 61 10.24 -5.13 5.18
C GLU A 61 9.54 -3.93 4.53
#